data_AF-A0A1V5SPH5-F1
#
_entry.id   AF-A0A1V5SPH5-F1
#
_cell.length_a   1.000
_cell.length_b   1.000
_cell.length_c   1.000
_cell.angle_alpha   90.00
_cell.angle_beta   90.00
_cell.angle_gamma   90.00
#
_symmetry.space_group_name_H-M   'P 1'
#
loop_
_entity.id
_entity.type
_entity.pdbx_description
1 polymer ?
#
loop_
_entity_poly.entity_id
_entity_poly.type
_entity_poly.pdbx_seq_one_letter_code
_entity_poly.pdbx_strand_id
1 'polypeptide(L)'
;MYASTAGGSIYSYSSLGYSTPQIWDTSCGSQSCWPNDAWEKKSDSAWYYKGWYRTRSNDTCGRSHPWLNQSEFADIVNAVIYYSKTKDYSHLSQIDSGGCFGGNDPSAWSKDELARQVGSHGGPISSVNSVSVNYSTGGYTQEVTISTDKGNFTFSGDDFKTVFNLRAPGAIVIKSALFNIEKK
;
A
#
# COMPACT_ATOMS: atom_id res chain seq x y z
N MET A 1 -20.65 21.79 5.97
CA MET A 1 -21.23 20.54 5.44
C MET A 1 -20.19 19.91 4.53
N TYR A 2 -19.31 19.04 5.03
CA TYR A 2 -18.44 18.19 4.22
C TYR A 2 -18.26 16.88 5.00
N ALA A 3 -18.75 15.79 4.42
CA ALA A 3 -18.66 14.44 4.97
C ALA A 3 -17.25 13.88 4.71
N SER A 4 -16.69 13.18 5.71
CA SER A 4 -15.32 12.66 5.74
C SER A 4 -15.09 11.38 4.91
N THR A 5 -15.67 11.31 3.72
CA THR A 5 -15.45 10.17 2.82
C THR A 5 -14.20 10.28 1.95
N ALA A 6 -13.53 11.43 1.92
CA ALA A 6 -12.39 11.68 1.03
C ALA A 6 -11.01 11.60 1.68
N GLY A 7 -10.93 11.18 2.96
CA GLY A 7 -9.74 11.23 3.83
C GLY A 7 -8.41 11.22 3.08
N GLY A 8 -7.72 12.36 3.08
CA GLY A 8 -6.55 12.59 2.23
C GLY A 8 -6.66 13.83 1.35
N SER A 9 -6.75 13.63 0.05
CA SER A 9 -6.80 14.68 -0.97
C SER A 9 -7.84 14.33 -2.03
N ILE A 10 -8.67 15.30 -2.39
CA ILE A 10 -9.59 15.24 -3.54
C ILE A 10 -8.88 15.89 -4.73
N TYR A 11 -8.74 15.17 -5.84
CA TYR A 11 -8.13 15.72 -7.06
C TYR A 11 -8.95 16.87 -7.63
N SER A 12 -8.24 17.84 -8.22
CA SER A 12 -8.88 18.81 -9.09
C SER A 12 -9.46 18.10 -10.31
N TYR A 13 -10.50 18.68 -10.88
CA TYR A 13 -11.12 18.18 -12.10
C TYR A 13 -11.48 19.37 -12.98
N SER A 14 -11.39 19.18 -14.30
CA SER A 14 -11.93 20.11 -15.28
C SER A 14 -12.55 19.34 -16.43
N SER A 15 -13.81 19.65 -16.75
CA SER A 15 -14.53 19.05 -17.87
C SER A 15 -15.77 19.85 -18.21
N LEU A 16 -16.14 19.87 -19.50
CA LEU A 16 -17.30 20.58 -20.03
C LEU A 16 -17.38 22.06 -19.59
N GLY A 17 -16.23 22.72 -19.41
CA GLY A 17 -16.16 24.12 -18.96
C GLY A 17 -16.35 24.34 -17.45
N TYR A 18 -16.52 23.28 -16.66
CA TYR A 18 -16.56 23.34 -15.20
C TYR A 18 -15.23 22.88 -14.60
N SER A 19 -14.86 23.43 -13.46
CA SER A 19 -13.66 23.01 -12.71
C SER A 19 -13.85 23.04 -11.21
N THR A 20 -13.22 22.10 -10.51
CA THR A 20 -13.09 22.10 -9.04
C THR A 20 -11.61 22.13 -8.66
N PRO A 21 -11.22 22.92 -7.65
CA PRO A 21 -9.85 22.89 -7.15
C PRO A 21 -9.57 21.56 -6.42
N GLN A 22 -8.28 21.25 -6.25
CA GLN A 22 -7.85 20.17 -5.36
C GLN A 22 -8.10 20.60 -3.91
N ILE A 23 -8.53 19.66 -3.06
CA ILE A 23 -8.79 19.94 -1.64
C ILE A 23 -8.04 18.91 -0.80
N TRP A 24 -7.31 19.38 0.21
CA TRP A 24 -6.65 18.54 1.21
C TRP A 24 -7.45 18.51 2.50
N ASP A 25 -7.63 17.31 3.04
CA ASP A 25 -8.27 17.05 4.32
C ASP A 25 -7.26 17.21 5.48
N THR A 26 -6.62 18.38 5.54
CA THR A 26 -5.65 18.77 6.56
C THR A 26 -6.00 20.14 7.12
N SER A 27 -5.57 20.42 8.35
CA SER A 27 -5.90 21.70 8.99
C SER A 27 -5.28 22.94 8.35
N CYS A 28 -4.25 22.76 7.52
CA CYS A 28 -3.66 23.83 6.72
C CYS A 28 -4.09 23.82 5.24
N GLY A 29 -4.98 22.90 4.83
CA GLY A 29 -5.49 22.82 3.47
C GLY A 29 -4.45 22.47 2.40
N SER A 30 -3.33 21.86 2.76
CA SER A 30 -2.29 21.45 1.80
C SER A 30 -1.57 20.16 2.20
N GLN A 31 -0.72 19.66 1.30
CA GLN A 31 0.13 18.48 1.51
C GLN A 31 1.11 18.66 2.68
N SER A 32 1.57 19.88 2.98
CA SER A 32 2.66 20.11 3.94
C SER A 32 2.33 19.66 5.36
N CYS A 33 1.04 19.56 5.68
CA CYS A 33 0.59 19.10 7.00
C CYS A 33 0.05 17.66 6.97
N TRP A 34 0.09 17.01 5.81
CA TRP A 34 -0.19 15.59 5.71
C TRP A 34 1.05 14.77 6.13
N PRO A 35 0.89 13.67 6.89
CA PRO A 35 -0.35 13.14 7.45
C PRO A 35 -0.71 13.72 8.83
N ASN A 36 0.22 14.41 9.49
CA ASN A 36 0.13 14.68 10.94
C ASN A 36 -1.02 15.59 11.37
N ASP A 37 -1.40 16.55 10.54
CA ASP A 37 -2.52 17.45 10.81
C ASP A 37 -3.76 17.16 9.95
N ALA A 38 -3.90 15.91 9.48
CA ALA A 38 -5.15 15.45 8.88
C ALA A 38 -6.29 15.54 9.89
N TRP A 39 -7.47 15.99 9.48
CA TRP A 39 -8.58 16.23 10.41
C TRP A 39 -9.01 14.97 11.16
N GLU A 40 -9.10 13.84 10.46
CA GLU A 40 -9.38 12.52 11.01
C GLU A 40 -8.32 12.05 12.03
N LYS A 41 -7.05 12.44 11.85
CA LYS A 41 -5.99 12.14 12.84
C LYS A 41 -6.12 13.03 14.07
N LYS A 42 -6.37 14.34 13.87
CA LYS A 42 -6.52 15.31 14.96
C LYS A 42 -7.76 15.05 15.82
N SER A 43 -8.80 14.45 15.25
CA SER A 43 -10.01 14.05 15.98
C SER A 43 -9.92 12.68 16.65
N ASP A 44 -8.75 12.02 16.58
CA ASP A 44 -8.54 10.65 17.07
C ASP A 44 -9.55 9.65 16.48
N SER A 45 -9.87 9.83 15.19
CA SER A 45 -10.83 8.99 14.51
C SER A 45 -10.28 7.58 14.33
N ALA A 46 -11.05 6.59 14.79
CA ALA A 46 -10.78 5.17 14.57
C ALA A 46 -10.72 4.79 13.06
N TRP A 47 -11.14 5.68 12.16
CA TRP A 47 -11.12 5.47 10.72
C TRP A 47 -9.78 5.87 10.07
N TYR A 48 -8.97 6.72 10.71
CA TYR A 48 -7.77 7.28 10.09
C TYR A 48 -6.75 6.20 9.68
N TYR A 49 -6.53 5.22 10.56
CA TYR A 49 -5.63 4.08 10.32
C TYR A 49 -6.39 2.79 10.01
N LYS A 50 -7.61 2.88 9.48
CA LYS A 50 -8.40 1.67 9.22
C LYS A 50 -7.79 0.88 8.07
N GLY A 51 -7.02 -0.14 8.43
CA GLY A 51 -6.54 -1.15 7.50
C GLY A 51 -7.73 -1.87 6.87
N TRP A 52 -7.78 -1.87 5.54
CA TRP A 52 -8.81 -2.58 4.80
C TRP A 52 -8.39 -4.02 4.61
N TYR A 53 -8.72 -4.87 5.58
CA TYR A 53 -8.47 -6.32 5.56
C TYR A 53 -9.74 -7.15 5.36
N ARG A 54 -10.87 -6.47 5.09
CA ARG A 54 -12.17 -7.09 4.85
C ARG A 54 -12.67 -6.77 3.45
N THR A 55 -13.36 -7.74 2.85
CA THR A 55 -14.05 -7.55 1.56
C THR A 55 -15.25 -6.60 1.71
N ARG A 56 -15.84 -6.20 0.59
CA ARG A 56 -17.10 -5.41 0.60
C ARG A 56 -18.24 -6.14 1.30
N SER A 57 -18.25 -7.47 1.25
CA SER A 57 -19.22 -8.34 1.94
C SER A 57 -18.84 -8.62 3.40
N ASN A 58 -17.90 -7.86 3.96
CA ASN A 58 -17.42 -7.96 5.34
C ASN A 58 -16.67 -9.26 5.69
N ASP A 59 -16.30 -10.06 4.68
CA ASP A 59 -15.48 -11.26 4.85
C ASP A 59 -14.05 -10.86 5.25
N THR A 60 -13.47 -11.62 6.16
CA THR A 60 -12.12 -11.41 6.71
C THR A 60 -11.02 -12.14 5.96
N CYS A 61 -11.38 -13.12 5.12
CA CYS A 61 -10.41 -13.91 4.35
C CYS A 61 -9.31 -14.48 5.26
N GLY A 62 -9.72 -15.15 6.34
CA GLY A 62 -8.83 -15.81 7.29
C GLY A 62 -8.10 -14.89 8.28
N ARG A 63 -8.27 -13.57 8.23
CA ARG A 63 -7.52 -12.62 9.09
C ARG A 63 -8.35 -12.04 10.24
N SER A 64 -7.77 -11.94 11.43
CA SER A 64 -8.39 -11.21 12.54
C SER A 64 -8.05 -9.72 12.56
N HIS A 65 -6.93 -9.33 11.94
CA HIS A 65 -6.38 -7.97 11.95
C HIS A 65 -5.69 -7.59 10.62
N PRO A 66 -5.50 -6.29 10.34
CA PRO A 66 -4.83 -5.81 9.12
C PRO A 66 -3.29 -5.83 9.19
N TRP A 67 -2.70 -6.12 10.34
CA TRP A 67 -1.24 -6.11 10.50
C TRP A 67 -0.59 -7.27 9.77
N LEU A 68 0.51 -6.98 9.06
CA LEU A 68 1.39 -7.96 8.47
C LEU A 68 2.50 -8.31 9.45
N ASN A 69 2.90 -9.57 9.49
CA ASN A 69 4.13 -9.95 10.18
C ASN A 69 5.38 -9.68 9.32
N GLN A 70 6.56 -9.80 9.91
CA GLN A 70 7.83 -9.51 9.26
C GLN A 70 8.04 -10.33 7.97
N SER A 71 7.67 -11.62 7.99
CA SER A 71 7.82 -12.53 6.84
C SER A 71 6.84 -12.18 5.72
N GLU A 72 5.59 -11.87 6.05
CA GLU A 72 4.59 -11.41 5.08
C GLU A 72 5.02 -10.12 4.40
N PHE A 73 5.49 -9.13 5.18
CA PHE A 73 5.92 -7.86 4.61
C PHE A 73 7.21 -7.99 3.79
N ALA A 74 8.18 -8.81 4.23
CA ALA A 74 9.40 -9.06 3.47
C ALA A 74 9.11 -9.73 2.12
N ASP A 75 8.17 -10.69 2.07
CA ASP A 75 7.73 -11.34 0.83
C ASP A 75 7.09 -10.34 -0.15
N ILE A 76 6.23 -9.44 0.34
CA ILE A 76 5.65 -8.37 -0.49
C ILE A 76 6.75 -7.45 -1.03
N VAL A 77 7.71 -7.03 -0.21
CA VAL A 77 8.80 -6.17 -0.68
C VAL A 77 9.70 -6.88 -1.69
N ASN A 78 9.96 -8.18 -1.54
CA ASN A 78 10.64 -8.98 -2.56
C ASN A 78 9.88 -8.98 -3.90
N ALA A 79 8.53 -9.05 -3.88
CA ALA A 79 7.72 -8.93 -5.08
C ALA A 79 7.86 -7.53 -5.71
N VAL A 80 7.85 -6.46 -4.90
CA VAL A 80 8.02 -5.09 -5.38
C VAL A 80 9.41 -4.90 -5.99
N ILE A 81 10.47 -5.46 -5.38
CA ILE A 81 11.83 -5.43 -5.92
C ILE A 81 11.86 -6.12 -7.28
N TYR A 82 11.33 -7.34 -7.39
CA TYR A 82 11.27 -8.08 -8.65
C TYR A 82 10.59 -7.24 -9.75
N TYR A 83 9.36 -6.79 -9.50
CA TYR A 83 8.61 -5.95 -10.44
C TYR A 83 9.36 -4.67 -10.81
N SER A 84 10.02 -4.01 -9.86
CA SER A 84 10.75 -2.77 -10.13
C SER A 84 11.87 -2.94 -11.15
N LYS A 85 12.45 -4.16 -11.25
CA LYS A 85 13.57 -4.47 -12.15
C LYS A 85 13.13 -5.13 -13.46
N THR A 86 12.09 -5.95 -13.41
CA THR A 86 11.65 -6.76 -14.56
C THR A 86 10.44 -6.16 -15.27
N LYS A 87 9.66 -5.32 -14.58
CA LYS A 87 8.32 -4.88 -14.98
C LYS A 87 7.36 -6.03 -15.29
N ASP A 88 7.63 -7.19 -14.70
CA ASP A 88 6.85 -8.40 -14.83
C ASP A 88 6.11 -8.68 -13.53
N TYR A 89 4.78 -8.79 -13.62
CA TYR A 89 3.88 -9.12 -12.51
C TYR A 89 3.42 -10.59 -12.54
N SER A 90 3.89 -11.37 -13.50
CA SER A 90 3.60 -12.80 -13.58
C SER A 90 4.04 -13.49 -12.29
N HIS A 91 3.22 -14.42 -11.80
CA HIS A 91 3.49 -15.19 -10.59
C HIS A 91 3.56 -14.39 -9.26
N LEU A 92 3.32 -13.07 -9.29
CA LEU A 92 3.33 -12.23 -8.08
C LEU A 92 1.98 -12.19 -7.33
N SER A 93 0.98 -12.93 -7.79
CA SER A 93 -0.29 -13.11 -7.09
C SER A 93 -0.08 -13.63 -5.66
N GLN A 94 -1.05 -13.35 -4.80
CA GLN A 94 -1.09 -13.82 -3.42
C GLN A 94 -1.09 -15.35 -3.35
N ILE A 95 -0.34 -15.89 -2.38
CA ILE A 95 -0.26 -17.33 -2.08
C ILE A 95 -1.13 -17.74 -0.89
N ASP A 96 -1.78 -16.78 -0.24
CA ASP A 96 -2.70 -17.00 0.86
C ASP A 96 -3.89 -16.04 0.72
N SER A 97 -4.92 -16.46 -0.01
CA SER A 97 -6.17 -15.72 -0.14
C SER A 97 -7.09 -15.87 1.07
N GLY A 98 -6.75 -16.73 2.04
CA GLY A 98 -7.58 -17.03 3.20
C GLY A 98 -8.99 -17.53 2.87
N GLY A 99 -9.13 -18.23 1.73
CA GLY A 99 -10.41 -18.77 1.25
C GLY A 99 -11.25 -17.78 0.42
N CYS A 100 -10.75 -16.57 0.18
CA CYS A 100 -11.41 -15.59 -0.67
C CYS A 100 -10.98 -15.69 -2.13
N PHE A 101 -11.69 -14.93 -2.98
CA PHE A 101 -11.32 -14.67 -4.39
C PHE A 101 -11.22 -15.91 -5.30
N GLY A 102 -11.87 -17.02 -4.93
CA GLY A 102 -11.82 -18.26 -5.70
C GLY A 102 -10.60 -19.14 -5.40
N GLY A 103 -9.82 -18.79 -4.38
CA GLY A 103 -8.62 -19.53 -3.96
C GLY A 103 -7.32 -18.85 -4.38
N ASN A 104 -6.21 -19.57 -4.21
CA ASN A 104 -4.89 -19.11 -4.61
C ASN A 104 -4.67 -19.35 -6.11
N ASP A 105 -3.97 -18.42 -6.75
CA ASP A 105 -3.49 -18.59 -8.12
C ASP A 105 -2.49 -19.77 -8.17
N PRO A 106 -2.75 -20.84 -8.93
CA PRO A 106 -1.87 -22.00 -8.98
C PRO A 106 -0.51 -21.70 -9.63
N SER A 107 -0.39 -20.58 -10.35
CA SER A 107 0.85 -20.13 -10.94
C SER A 107 1.66 -19.23 -10.01
N ALA A 108 1.11 -18.78 -8.87
CA ALA A 108 1.82 -17.89 -7.96
C ALA A 108 3.09 -18.55 -7.40
N TRP A 109 4.20 -17.81 -7.38
CA TRP A 109 5.42 -18.30 -6.75
C TRP A 109 5.27 -18.37 -5.24
N SER A 110 5.74 -19.47 -4.65
CA SER A 110 5.94 -19.57 -3.21
C SER A 110 6.92 -18.48 -2.72
N LYS A 111 6.96 -18.24 -1.41
CA LYS A 111 7.91 -17.27 -0.82
C LYS A 111 9.36 -17.61 -1.19
N ASP A 112 9.71 -18.90 -1.12
CA ASP A 112 11.06 -19.38 -1.42
C ASP A 112 11.41 -19.23 -2.90
N GLU A 113 10.45 -19.48 -3.79
CA GLU A 113 10.67 -19.31 -5.22
C GLU A 113 10.82 -17.82 -5.59
N LEU A 114 9.96 -16.96 -5.06
CA LEU A 114 10.11 -15.51 -5.26
C LEU A 114 11.44 -15.00 -4.69
N ALA A 115 11.85 -15.50 -3.52
CA ALA A 115 13.14 -15.18 -2.93
C ALA A 115 14.32 -15.60 -3.83
N ARG A 116 14.21 -16.73 -4.54
CA ARG A 116 15.18 -17.18 -5.52
C ARG A 116 15.23 -16.26 -6.76
N GLN A 117 14.06 -15.90 -7.28
CA GLN A 117 13.94 -15.05 -8.48
C GLN A 117 14.44 -13.62 -8.26
N VAL A 118 14.23 -13.07 -7.07
CA VAL A 118 14.73 -11.73 -6.71
C VAL A 118 16.22 -11.72 -6.34
N GLY A 119 16.87 -12.88 -6.21
CA GLY A 119 18.27 -13.00 -5.81
C GLY A 119 19.25 -12.23 -6.71
N SER A 120 18.98 -12.18 -8.01
CA SER A 120 19.77 -11.40 -8.99
C SER A 120 19.40 -9.91 -9.05
N HIS A 121 18.46 -9.45 -8.22
CA HIS A 121 17.83 -8.13 -8.29
C HIS A 121 18.03 -7.28 -7.02
N GLY A 122 18.97 -7.68 -6.15
CA GLY A 122 19.27 -7.00 -4.88
C GLY A 122 18.59 -7.62 -3.66
N GLY A 123 17.79 -8.67 -3.85
CA GLY A 123 17.22 -9.49 -2.78
C GLY A 123 17.92 -10.86 -2.63
N PRO A 124 17.25 -11.85 -2.01
CA PRO A 124 16.03 -11.68 -1.24
C PRO A 124 16.30 -10.88 0.04
N ILE A 125 15.33 -10.05 0.40
CA ILE A 125 15.29 -9.45 1.73
C ILE A 125 14.66 -10.44 2.71
N SER A 126 15.16 -10.44 3.93
CA SER A 126 14.66 -11.27 5.02
C SER A 126 14.08 -10.45 6.16
N SER A 127 14.47 -9.17 6.25
CA SER A 127 13.97 -8.26 7.28
C SER A 127 13.82 -6.83 6.75
N VAL A 128 12.89 -6.11 7.36
CA VAL A 128 12.57 -4.71 7.10
C VAL A 128 12.69 -3.96 8.42
N ASN A 129 13.56 -2.97 8.43
CA ASN A 129 13.90 -2.20 9.63
C ASN A 129 12.93 -1.04 9.80
N SER A 130 12.72 -0.27 8.73
CA SER A 130 11.88 0.93 8.71
C SER A 130 11.30 1.19 7.32
N VAL A 131 10.23 1.97 7.30
CA VAL A 131 9.56 2.45 6.09
C VAL A 131 9.39 3.96 6.20
N SER A 132 9.64 4.67 5.12
CA SER A 132 9.41 6.10 4.98
C SER A 132 8.60 6.35 3.73
N VAL A 133 7.64 7.27 3.80
CA VAL A 133 6.70 7.55 2.72
C VAL A 133 6.71 9.04 2.43
N ASN A 134 6.90 9.39 1.15
CA ASN A 134 6.86 10.77 0.68
C ASN A 134 5.59 11.00 -0.14
N TYR A 135 4.98 12.15 0.05
CA TYR A 135 3.70 12.51 -0.57
C TYR A 135 3.89 13.60 -1.62
N SER A 136 3.19 13.46 -2.74
CA SER A 136 3.13 14.47 -3.79
C SER A 136 2.14 15.56 -3.42
N THR A 137 2.43 16.81 -3.82
CA THR A 137 1.46 17.91 -3.78
C THR A 137 0.23 17.65 -4.65
N GLY A 138 0.33 16.72 -5.60
CA GLY A 138 -0.79 16.24 -6.42
C GLY A 138 -1.78 15.31 -5.72
N GLY A 139 -1.61 15.00 -4.42
CA GLY A 139 -2.61 14.25 -3.65
C GLY A 139 -2.45 12.73 -3.72
N TYR A 140 -1.23 12.25 -3.89
CA TYR A 140 -0.91 10.81 -3.92
C TYR A 140 0.42 10.54 -3.23
N THR A 141 0.65 9.27 -2.86
CA THR A 141 1.94 8.82 -2.36
C THR A 141 2.92 8.77 -3.52
N GLN A 142 3.95 9.61 -3.47
CA GLN A 142 4.94 9.71 -4.53
C GLN A 142 5.90 8.54 -4.48
N GLU A 143 6.40 8.24 -3.28
CA GLU A 143 7.52 7.34 -3.09
C GLU A 143 7.41 6.60 -1.76
N VAL A 144 7.81 5.33 -1.77
CA VAL A 144 7.97 4.50 -0.58
C VAL A 144 9.43 4.06 -0.52
N THR A 145 10.12 4.44 0.55
CA THR A 145 11.49 4.02 0.83
C THR A 145 11.51 3.03 1.99
N ILE A 146 12.13 1.88 1.78
CA ILE A 146 12.16 0.76 2.70
C ILE A 146 13.60 0.43 3.04
N SER A 147 13.93 0.44 4.32
CA SER A 147 15.25 0.01 4.81
C SER A 147 15.22 -1.45 5.21
N THR A 148 16.12 -2.26 4.67
CA THR A 148 16.15 -3.73 4.81
C THR A 148 17.54 -4.24 5.19
N ASP A 149 17.66 -5.57 5.38
CA ASP A 149 18.94 -6.26 5.52
C ASP A 149 19.83 -6.22 4.26
N LYS A 150 19.31 -5.72 3.13
CA LYS A 150 20.02 -5.55 1.86
C LYS A 150 20.22 -4.09 1.47
N GLY A 151 19.99 -3.17 2.40
CA GLY A 151 20.10 -1.73 2.18
C GLY A 151 18.74 -1.06 1.95
N ASN A 152 18.76 0.10 1.32
CA ASN A 152 17.54 0.89 1.10
C ASN A 152 17.02 0.68 -0.31
N PHE A 153 15.72 0.45 -0.42
CA PHE A 153 15.01 0.36 -1.68
C PHE A 153 13.94 1.44 -1.76
N THR A 154 13.82 2.06 -2.92
CA THR A 154 12.93 3.18 -3.15
C THR A 154 12.06 2.88 -4.38
N PHE A 155 10.74 3.02 -4.21
CA PHE A 155 9.76 2.67 -5.23
C PHE A 155 8.76 3.80 -5.42
N SER A 156 8.20 3.93 -6.62
CA SER A 156 7.03 4.79 -6.81
C SER A 156 5.86 4.26 -5.95
N GLY A 157 5.03 5.17 -5.44
CA GLY A 157 3.86 4.77 -4.67
C GLY A 157 2.88 3.91 -5.48
N ASP A 158 2.81 4.11 -6.80
CA ASP A 158 1.94 3.36 -7.70
C ASP A 158 2.43 1.91 -7.93
N ASP A 159 3.73 1.73 -8.22
CA ASP A 159 4.33 0.40 -8.36
C ASP A 159 4.19 -0.37 -7.04
N PHE A 160 4.48 0.30 -5.92
CA PHE A 160 4.36 -0.31 -4.59
C PHE A 160 2.91 -0.74 -4.32
N LYS A 161 1.93 0.15 -4.50
CA LYS A 161 0.51 -0.15 -4.29
C LYS A 161 0.04 -1.30 -5.15
N THR A 162 0.40 -1.30 -6.43
CA THR A 162 0.00 -2.33 -7.40
C THR A 162 0.49 -3.69 -6.97
N VAL A 163 1.79 -3.83 -6.72
CA VAL A 163 2.38 -5.12 -6.35
C VAL A 163 1.99 -5.53 -4.94
N PHE A 164 1.87 -4.59 -4.00
CA PHE A 164 1.32 -4.86 -2.67
C PHE A 164 -0.06 -5.50 -2.77
N ASN A 165 -0.97 -4.93 -3.56
CA ASN A 165 -2.33 -5.46 -3.71
C ASN A 165 -2.38 -6.80 -4.45
N LEU A 166 -1.40 -7.12 -5.29
CA LEU A 166 -1.30 -8.43 -5.92
C LEU A 166 -0.84 -9.50 -4.92
N ARG A 167 0.13 -9.16 -4.06
CA ARG A 167 0.85 -10.13 -3.23
C ARG A 167 0.34 -10.24 -1.78
N ALA A 168 -0.31 -9.20 -1.26
CA ALA A 168 -0.75 -9.16 0.13
C ALA A 168 -1.71 -10.32 0.46
N PRO A 169 -1.60 -10.93 1.67
CA PRO A 169 -2.45 -12.04 2.06
C PRO A 169 -3.87 -11.59 2.46
N GLY A 170 -4.83 -12.50 2.28
CA GLY A 170 -6.24 -12.31 2.61
C GLY A 170 -6.85 -11.14 1.82
N ALA A 171 -7.66 -10.32 2.49
CA ALA A 171 -8.26 -9.13 1.89
C ALA A 171 -7.54 -7.84 2.26
N ILE A 172 -6.24 -7.89 2.58
CA ILE A 172 -5.44 -6.68 2.86
C ILE A 172 -5.17 -5.94 1.56
N VAL A 173 -5.61 -4.69 1.47
CA VAL A 173 -5.42 -3.87 0.26
C VAL A 173 -5.19 -2.40 0.59
N ILE A 174 -4.31 -1.77 -0.20
CA ILE A 174 -4.16 -0.32 -0.31
C ILE A 174 -5.17 0.20 -1.34
N LYS A 175 -6.20 0.92 -0.88
CA LYS A 175 -7.29 1.39 -1.75
C LYS A 175 -6.97 2.73 -2.42
N SER A 176 -6.52 3.69 -1.63
CA SER A 176 -6.25 5.05 -2.09
C SER A 176 -4.90 5.15 -2.81
N ALA A 177 -4.76 6.15 -3.68
CA ALA A 177 -3.46 6.54 -4.22
C ALA A 177 -2.62 7.33 -3.19
N LEU A 178 -3.26 7.96 -2.22
CA LEU A 178 -2.62 8.57 -1.06
C LEU A 178 -2.73 7.62 0.15
N PHE A 179 -1.61 7.04 0.56
CA PHE A 179 -1.56 6.04 1.63
C PHE A 179 -0.29 6.18 2.47
N ASN A 180 -0.35 5.78 3.74
CA ASN A 180 0.82 5.61 4.59
C ASN A 180 1.08 4.13 4.88
N ILE A 181 2.27 3.82 5.41
CA ILE A 181 2.64 2.50 5.92
C ILE A 181 3.05 2.68 7.39
N GLU A 182 2.32 2.01 8.28
CA GLU A 182 2.51 2.12 9.73
C GLU A 182 3.10 0.83 10.30
N LYS A 183 3.90 0.98 11.36
CA LYS A 183 4.48 -0.13 12.13
C LYS A 183 3.90 -0.11 13.55
N LYS A 184 3.53 -1.29 14.06
CA LYS A 184 3.08 -1.51 15.43
C LYS A 184 4.24 -1.92 16.34
#